data_AF-A0A7L4TSP7-F1
#
_entry.id   AF-A0A7L4TSP7-F1
#
_cell.length_a   1.000
_cell.length_b   1.000
_cell.length_c   1.000
_cell.angle_alpha   90.00
_cell.angle_beta   90.00
_cell.angle_gamma   90.00
#
_symmetry.space_group_name_H-M   'P 1'
#
loop_
_entity.id
_entity.type
_entity.pdbx_description
1 polymer ?
#
loop_
_entity_poly.entity_id
_entity_poly.type
_entity_poly.pdbx_seq_one_letter_code
_entity_poly.pdbx_strand_id
1 'polypeptide(L)'
;MKVIDTAGLQIVSKIIKESISTKKIHCFLEKREIKSIKKASPNDVESYVEHTHFHILVLTDEYSAHAATKLNSIIKAKTKGRYSATILLYSTE
;
A
#
# COMPACT_ATOMS: atom_id res chain seq x y z
N MET A 1 13.41 -18.22 -1.50
CA MET A 1 11.98 -17.86 -1.29
C MET A 1 11.97 -16.42 -0.78
N LYS A 2 11.48 -15.44 -1.56
CA LYS A 2 11.45 -14.04 -1.09
C LYS A 2 10.45 -13.94 0.07
N VAL A 3 10.94 -13.57 1.25
CA VAL A 3 10.11 -13.37 2.44
C VAL A 3 9.33 -12.07 2.24
N ILE A 4 8.06 -12.17 1.88
CA ILE A 4 7.12 -11.05 1.81
C ILE A 4 7.01 -10.41 3.20
N ASP A 5 6.92 -9.08 3.27
CA ASP A 5 6.63 -8.32 4.47
C ASP A 5 5.18 -8.61 4.89
N THR A 6 5.04 -9.72 5.61
CA THR A 6 3.72 -10.27 5.95
C THR A 6 2.97 -9.35 6.90
N ALA A 7 3.67 -8.67 7.81
CA ALA A 7 3.08 -7.70 8.72
C ALA A 7 2.60 -6.45 7.96
N GLY A 8 3.43 -5.91 7.06
CA GLY A 8 3.05 -4.80 6.19
C GLY A 8 1.85 -5.14 5.31
N LEU A 9 1.85 -6.34 4.71
CA LEU A 9 0.74 -6.81 3.90
C LEU A 9 -0.56 -6.97 4.70
N GLN A 10 -0.50 -7.44 5.95
CA GLN A 10 -1.67 -7.52 6.83
C GLN A 10 -2.24 -6.13 7.16
N ILE A 11 -1.37 -5.15 7.46
CA ILE A 11 -1.78 -3.76 7.70
C ILE A 11 -2.46 -3.18 6.45
N VAL A 12 -1.83 -3.31 5.29
CA VAL A 12 -2.39 -2.82 4.02
C VAL A 12 -3.72 -3.50 3.70
N SER A 13 -3.81 -4.82 3.90
CA SER A 13 -5.04 -5.58 3.67
C SER A 13 -6.17 -5.13 4.58
N LYS A 14 -5.87 -4.84 5.86
CA LYS A 14 -6.85 -4.30 6.81
C LYS A 14 -7.37 -2.94 6.36
N ILE A 15 -6.47 -2.04 5.94
CA ILE A 15 -6.85 -0.72 5.43
C ILE A 15 -7.78 -0.82 4.22
N ILE A 16 -7.50 -1.73 3.28
CA ILE A 16 -8.35 -1.96 2.09
C ILE A 16 -9.74 -2.43 2.51
N LYS A 17 -9.83 -3.46 3.38
CA LYS A 17 -11.10 -4.00 3.88
C LYS A 17 -11.93 -2.99 4.67
N GLU A 18 -11.29 -2.05 5.36
CA GLU A 18 -11.98 -0.94 6.05
C GLU A 18 -12.48 0.15 5.08
N SER A 19 -11.95 0.19 3.85
CA SER A 19 -12.22 1.28 2.89
C SER A 19 -13.25 0.91 1.83
N ILE A 20 -13.33 -0.37 1.44
CA ILE A 20 -14.27 -0.88 0.42
C ILE A 20 -14.69 -2.33 0.75
N SER A 21 -15.88 -2.73 0.32
CA SER A 21 -16.27 -4.15 0.37
C SER A 21 -15.27 -4.98 -0.43
N THR A 22 -14.72 -6.02 0.19
CA THR A 22 -13.63 -6.79 -0.39
C THR A 22 -13.88 -8.28 -0.22
N LYS A 23 -14.01 -9.00 -1.34
CA LYS A 23 -14.14 -10.47 -1.35
C LYS A 23 -12.79 -11.14 -1.12
N LYS A 24 -11.75 -10.67 -1.82
CA LYS A 24 -10.42 -11.28 -1.76
C LYS A 24 -9.34 -10.27 -2.08
N ILE A 25 -8.20 -10.43 -1.41
CA ILE A 25 -6.99 -9.65 -1.63
C ILE A 25 -5.88 -10.65 -1.98
N HIS A 26 -5.17 -10.40 -3.07
CA HIS A 26 -4.02 -11.19 -3.47
C HIS A 26 -2.84 -10.28 -3.78
N CYS A 27 -1.74 -10.44 -3.04
CA CYS A 27 -0.49 -9.75 -3.32
C CYS A 27 0.37 -10.64 -4.21
N PHE A 28 0.74 -10.13 -5.39
CA PHE A 28 1.52 -10.87 -6.37
C PHE A 28 2.93 -10.32 -6.57
N LEU A 29 3.23 -9.13 -6.04
CA LEU A 29 4.59 -8.56 -6.07
C LEU A 29 4.82 -7.59 -4.90
N GLU A 30 6.05 -7.58 -4.40
CA GLU A 30 6.55 -6.63 -3.40
C GLU A 30 7.85 -6.00 -3.89
N LYS A 31 8.00 -4.69 -3.67
CA LYS A 31 9.26 -3.95 -3.83
C LYS A 31 9.59 -3.24 -2.52
N ARG A 32 10.78 -3.47 -1.98
CA ARG A 32 11.30 -2.72 -0.83
C ARG A 32 12.37 -1.75 -1.29
N GLU A 33 12.27 -0.52 -0.81
CA GLU A 33 13.24 0.53 -1.06
C GLU A 33 13.53 1.23 0.26
N ILE A 34 14.80 1.46 0.55
CA ILE A 34 15.18 2.39 1.63
C ILE A 34 15.14 3.78 1.01
N LYS A 35 14.17 4.61 1.43
CA LYS A 35 14.07 5.98 0.94
C LYS A 35 14.79 6.91 1.91
N SER A 36 15.74 7.67 1.37
CA SER A 36 16.30 8.84 2.05
C SER A 36 15.22 9.93 2.06
N ILE A 37 14.79 10.32 3.26
CA ILE A 37 13.94 11.50 3.42
C ILE A 37 14.88 12.65 3.75
N LYS A 38 15.18 13.48 2.75
CA LYS A 38 15.77 14.80 3.00
C LYS A 38 14.68 15.68 3.60
N LYS A 39 14.76 15.95 4.89
CA LYS A 39 13.94 17.00 5.52
C LYS A 39 14.45 18.36 5.05
N ALA A 40 13.55 19.34 4.96
CA ALA A 40 13.83 20.66 4.40
C ALA A 40 14.81 21.53 5.22
N SER A 41 15.33 21.02 6.35
CA SER A 41 16.25 21.75 7.23
C SER A 41 17.70 21.32 6.98
N PRO A 42 18.65 22.27 6.84
CA PRO A 42 20.07 21.97 6.65
C PRO A 42 20.74 21.30 7.86
N ASN A 43 20.08 21.25 9.02
CA ASN A 43 20.58 20.63 10.26
C ASN A 43 19.92 19.28 10.60
N ASP A 44 19.05 18.76 9.73
CA ASP A 44 18.40 17.47 10.00
C ASP A 44 19.28 16.30 9.56
N VAL A 45 19.47 15.34 10.47
CA VAL A 45 20.12 14.05 10.18
C VAL A 45 19.32 13.34 9.09
N GLU A 46 19.99 12.79 8.07
CA GLU A 46 19.33 11.96 7.06
C GLU A 46 18.55 10.83 7.74
N SER A 47 17.23 10.88 7.65
CA SER A 47 16.37 9.81 8.14
C SER A 47 16.04 8.85 7.01
N TYR A 48 16.41 7.59 7.19
CA TYR A 48 16.09 6.50 6.29
C TYR A 48 14.78 5.85 6.75
N VAL A 49 13.78 5.82 5.89
CA VAL A 49 12.54 5.06 6.15
C VAL A 49 12.46 3.93 5.15
N GLU A 50 12.40 2.70 5.68
CA GLU A 50 12.11 1.53 4.87
C GLU A 50 10.69 1.67 4.30
N HIS A 51 10.60 1.63 2.98
CA HIS A 51 9.36 1.74 2.24
C HIS A 51 9.07 0.42 1.52
N THR A 52 7.89 -0.14 1.76
CA THR A 52 7.41 -1.33 1.05
C THR A 52 6.25 -0.96 0.13
N HIS A 53 6.40 -1.28 -1.16
CA HIS A 53 5.36 -1.11 -2.17
C HIS A 53 4.82 -2.47 -2.61
N PHE A 54 3.51 -2.66 -2.43
CA PHE A 54 2.81 -3.90 -2.79
C PHE A 54 2.06 -3.77 -4.12
N HIS A 55 1.99 -4.84 -4.89
CA HIS A 55 1.10 -4.94 -6.05
C HIS A 55 0.01 -5.95 -5.70
N ILE A 56 -1.22 -5.45 -5.67
CA ILE A 56 -2.35 -6.13 -5.05
C ILE A 56 -3.50 -6.21 -6.05
N LEU A 57 -4.04 -7.41 -6.23
CA LEU A 57 -5.34 -7.64 -6.83
C LEU A 57 -6.40 -7.64 -5.72
N VAL A 58 -7.43 -6.83 -5.89
CA VAL A 58 -8.58 -6.75 -4.98
C VAL A 58 -9.84 -7.11 -5.75
N LEU A 59 -10.49 -8.17 -5.31
CA LEU A 59 -11.81 -8.62 -5.78
C LEU A 59 -12.87 -7.92 -4.94
N THR A 60 -13.73 -7.14 -5.58
CA THR A 60 -14.73 -6.28 -4.93
C THR A 60 -15.98 -6.19 -5.79
N ASP A 61 -17.13 -5.94 -5.16
CA ASP A 61 -18.37 -5.57 -5.86
C ASP A 61 -18.50 -4.04 -5.97
N GLU A 62 -17.61 -3.29 -5.32
CA GLU A 62 -17.61 -1.84 -5.29
C GLU A 62 -16.56 -1.31 -6.27
N TYR A 63 -16.92 -1.23 -7.56
CA TYR A 63 -16.08 -0.59 -8.56
C TYR A 63 -16.45 0.88 -8.73
N SER A 64 -15.45 1.77 -8.59
CA SER A 64 -15.59 3.18 -8.97
C SER A 64 -14.33 3.70 -9.64
N ALA A 65 -14.50 4.67 -10.53
CA ALA A 65 -13.39 5.38 -11.14
C ALA A 65 -12.49 5.96 -10.03
N HIS A 66 -11.17 5.74 -10.16
CA HIS A 66 -10.15 6.19 -9.20
C HIS A 66 -10.13 5.49 -7.82
N ALA A 67 -10.92 4.45 -7.58
CA ALA A 67 -10.89 3.71 -6.31
C ALA A 67 -9.49 3.19 -5.96
N ALA A 68 -8.74 2.66 -6.94
CA ALA A 68 -7.36 2.20 -6.73
C ALA A 68 -6.43 3.33 -6.26
N THR A 69 -6.52 4.50 -6.88
CA THR A 69 -5.73 5.69 -6.50
C THR A 69 -6.12 6.17 -5.11
N LYS A 70 -7.43 6.22 -4.81
CA LYS A 70 -7.94 6.59 -3.48
C LYS A 70 -7.43 5.64 -2.39
N LEU A 71 -7.48 4.33 -2.63
CA LEU A 71 -6.98 3.32 -1.70
C LEU A 71 -5.48 3.48 -1.46
N ASN A 72 -4.67 3.68 -2.50
CA ASN A 72 -3.24 3.94 -2.35
C ASN A 72 -2.97 5.21 -1.51
N SER A 73 -3.73 6.28 -1.73
CA SER A 73 -3.63 7.50 -0.92
C SER A 73 -4.00 7.26 0.54
N ILE A 74 -5.06 6.49 0.83
CA ILE A 74 -5.45 6.11 2.20
C ILE A 74 -4.35 5.26 2.86
N ILE A 75 -3.79 4.29 2.14
CA ILE A 75 -2.69 3.45 2.63
C ILE A 75 -1.50 4.33 3.01
N LYS A 76 -1.06 5.22 2.10
CA LYS A 76 0.06 6.14 2.37
C LYS A 76 -0.24 7.03 3.59
N ALA A 77 -1.43 7.60 3.68
CA ALA A 77 -1.82 8.47 4.80
C ALA A 77 -1.83 7.72 6.13
N LYS A 78 -2.54 6.58 6.22
CA LYS A 78 -2.65 5.77 7.46
C LYS A 78 -1.31 5.18 7.91
N THR A 79 -0.38 4.97 6.99
CA THR A 79 0.93 4.35 7.26
C THR A 79 2.07 5.36 7.30
N LYS A 80 1.77 6.67 7.26
CA LYS A 80 2.76 7.77 7.22
C LYS A 80 3.82 7.56 6.13
N GLY A 81 3.39 7.06 4.97
CA GLY A 81 4.24 6.81 3.81
C GLY A 81 5.10 5.53 3.88
N ARG A 82 5.04 4.76 4.97
CA ARG A 82 5.78 3.49 5.10
C ARG A 82 5.34 2.46 4.05
N TYR A 83 4.05 2.42 3.73
CA TYR A 83 3.51 1.51 2.73
C TYR A 83 2.83 2.26 1.58
N SER A 84 2.86 1.65 0.40
CA SER A 84 2.03 2.06 -0.73
C SER A 84 1.64 0.85 -1.56
N ALA A 85 0.67 1.01 -2.46
CA ALA A 85 0.24 -0.08 -3.30
C ALA A 85 -0.17 0.35 -4.70
N THR A 86 0.18 -0.48 -5.68
CA THR A 86 -0.49 -0.53 -6.99
C THR A 86 -1.64 -1.52 -6.85
N ILE A 87 -2.88 -1.04 -7.04
CA ILE A 87 -4.08 -1.83 -6.80
C ILE A 87 -4.81 -2.06 -8.12
N LEU A 88 -4.98 -3.34 -8.47
CA LEU A 88 -5.86 -3.78 -9.54
C LEU A 88 -7.20 -4.16 -8.90
N LEU A 89 -8.25 -3.44 -9.27
CA LEU A 89 -9.61 -3.75 -8.85
C LEU A 89 -10.27 -4.59 -9.93
N TYR A 90 -10.75 -5.77 -9.54
CA TYR A 90 -11.53 -6.64 -10.42
C TYR A 90 -12.93 -6.76 -9.84
N SER A 91 -13.92 -6.30 -10.60
CA SER A 91 -15.32 -6.54 -10.30
C SER A 91 -15.68 -7.97 -10.71
N THR A 92 -16.41 -8.68 -9.85
CA THR A 92 -16.96 -10.01 -10.19
C THR A 92 -18.37 -9.96 -10.77
N GLU A 93 -18.89 -8.75 -11.02
CA GLU A 93 -20.15 -8.51 -11.72
C GLU A 93 -19.97 -8.44 -13.24
#